data_AF-A0A949IPC6-F1
#
_entry.id   AF-A0A949IPC6-F1
#
_cell.length_a   1.000
_cell.length_b   1.000
_cell.length_c   1.000
_cell.angle_alpha   90.00
_cell.angle_beta   90.00
_cell.angle_gamma   90.00
#
_symmetry.space_group_name_H-M   'P 1'
#
loop_
_entity.id
_entity.type
_entity.pdbx_description
1 polymer ?
#
loop_
_entity_poly.entity_id
_entity_poly.type
_entity_poly.pdbx_seq_one_letter_code
_entity_poly.pdbx_strand_id
1 'polypeptide(L)'
;MTDLADRNNAETGNSDSEKKPNNWLTIATILVVVLIVAVGAYFICTPKETPLEKAVKMVKENKSALAVPLLEELSKQSPPDFNVYPWLAQAYLDTERFAEGRTALDTAFRVRCRDNYLPLVVESYSDYYQGRNDYEQAERLYSAAMTVVKANLLANGRAQMYMRWADADLAKNDLDSATKHMTQAGEFSESLEEPLKSQVPHRLADCYRRMAAAAELRNEDNTKAIELLEKALSVSDEPATRIALGALYEKEGKADKAIENYQAVCNFDKNNLTIRHRLIDLLLAKKDWNAAQVALTDLVDKEKTFENYELLADLNLRLENYAGAVRCLEEANALKPSPALLKQLLTTLNTWSALLAKQNKAGEAMSVKGHAERVEEELAQLLKDEKKDEEKEAPKPAAWSAGSPPVAVMASHNWLSAGSLTPEGEIKIKNISGQAVTELSLTAVFFDHTRRQSNGSVALPVVTLNSNPFAPGAERTLYFSCPNIVKEGNQLGVMIFWKGKLLREFPVVKQR
;
A
#
# COMPACT_ATOMS: atom_id res chain seq x y z
N MET A 1 -71.03 14.14 -9.39
CA MET A 1 -72.25 14.88 -9.01
C MET A 1 -72.14 16.23 -9.71
N THR A 2 -72.71 16.33 -10.92
CA THR A 2 -73.99 17.03 -11.20
C THR A 2 -73.83 18.53 -10.94
N ASP A 3 -74.14 19.45 -11.84
CA ASP A 3 -75.03 19.40 -12.98
C ASP A 3 -74.82 20.64 -13.85
N LEU A 4 -75.31 20.55 -15.07
CA LEU A 4 -75.49 21.65 -16.03
C LEU A 4 -76.60 22.60 -15.56
N ALA A 5 -76.48 23.88 -15.91
CA ALA A 5 -77.59 24.74 -16.36
C ALA A 5 -76.99 26.02 -16.97
N ASP A 6 -77.06 26.25 -18.27
CA ASP A 6 -78.20 26.85 -19.00
C ASP A 6 -78.44 28.31 -18.57
N ARG A 7 -78.73 29.30 -19.43
CA ARG A 7 -78.85 29.48 -20.88
C ARG A 7 -79.36 30.93 -21.02
N ASN A 8 -78.99 31.62 -22.11
CA ASN A 8 -79.79 32.65 -22.81
C ASN A 8 -80.10 33.96 -22.04
N ASN A 9 -80.26 35.15 -22.63
CA ASN A 9 -80.43 35.61 -24.01
C ASN A 9 -80.14 37.13 -24.05
N ALA A 10 -79.78 37.63 -25.25
CA ALA A 10 -80.16 38.89 -25.92
C ALA A 10 -80.57 40.13 -25.06
N GLU A 11 -80.13 41.36 -25.35
CA GLU A 11 -80.39 42.10 -26.58
C GLU A 11 -79.47 43.33 -26.76
N THR A 12 -79.40 43.72 -28.02
CA THR A 12 -78.87 44.91 -28.69
C THR A 12 -79.05 46.27 -28.00
N GLY A 13 -78.05 47.14 -28.12
CA GLY A 13 -78.17 48.57 -27.81
C GLY A 13 -76.93 49.37 -28.22
N ASN A 14 -76.96 49.88 -29.44
CA ASN A 14 -75.97 50.71 -30.12
C ASN A 14 -75.66 52.02 -29.37
N SER A 15 -74.39 52.47 -29.29
CA SER A 15 -73.97 53.86 -29.59
C SER A 15 -72.49 54.11 -29.30
N ASP A 16 -71.87 54.74 -30.31
CA ASP A 16 -70.89 55.81 -30.21
C ASP A 16 -69.41 55.49 -29.95
N SER A 17 -68.71 55.53 -31.09
CA SER A 17 -67.35 55.96 -31.32
C SER A 17 -66.74 56.91 -30.28
N GLU A 18 -65.61 56.51 -29.69
CA GLU A 18 -64.56 57.45 -29.32
C GLU A 18 -63.19 56.84 -29.63
N LYS A 19 -62.49 57.44 -30.60
CA LYS A 19 -61.09 57.16 -30.91
C LYS A 19 -60.25 57.48 -29.67
N LYS A 20 -59.74 56.43 -29.00
CA LYS A 20 -58.73 56.59 -27.93
C LYS A 20 -57.53 57.38 -28.48
N PRO A 21 -57.06 58.43 -27.80
CA PRO A 21 -55.82 59.09 -28.17
C PRO A 21 -54.64 58.11 -28.01
N ASN A 22 -53.64 58.24 -28.89
CA ASN A 22 -52.43 57.41 -28.91
C ASN A 22 -51.56 57.62 -27.64
N ASN A 23 -52.01 57.09 -26.50
CA ASN A 23 -51.29 57.13 -25.22
C ASN A 23 -50.01 56.29 -25.23
N TRP A 24 -49.82 55.40 -26.22
CA TRP A 24 -48.61 54.60 -26.30
C TRP A 24 -47.37 55.44 -26.65
N LEU A 25 -47.54 56.52 -27.42
CA LEU A 25 -46.44 57.41 -27.80
C LEU A 25 -45.96 58.24 -26.60
N THR A 26 -46.88 58.73 -25.77
CA THR A 26 -46.54 59.48 -24.55
C THR A 26 -45.92 58.58 -23.49
N ILE A 27 -46.44 57.36 -23.32
CA ILE A 27 -45.84 56.35 -22.42
C ILE A 27 -44.43 55.95 -22.91
N ALA A 28 -44.25 55.77 -24.23
CA ALA A 28 -42.94 55.48 -24.81
C ALA A 28 -41.94 56.63 -24.61
N THR A 29 -42.37 57.89 -24.78
CA THR A 29 -41.50 59.04 -24.51
C THR A 29 -41.14 59.18 -23.04
N ILE A 30 -42.06 58.90 -22.12
CA ILE A 30 -41.78 58.92 -20.67
C ILE A 30 -40.80 57.81 -20.31
N LEU A 31 -40.96 56.59 -20.86
CA LEU A 31 -40.01 55.49 -20.66
C LEU A 31 -38.62 55.83 -21.20
N VAL A 32 -38.51 56.47 -22.36
CA VAL A 32 -37.23 56.90 -22.93
C VAL A 32 -36.58 57.98 -22.06
N VAL A 33 -37.35 58.96 -21.57
CA VAL A 33 -36.83 59.98 -20.66
C VAL A 33 -36.39 59.37 -19.33
N VAL A 34 -37.15 58.43 -18.77
CA VAL A 34 -36.76 57.69 -17.55
C VAL A 34 -35.50 56.86 -17.80
N LEU A 35 -35.36 56.23 -18.97
CA LEU A 35 -34.15 55.50 -19.34
C LEU A 35 -32.95 56.45 -19.48
N ILE A 36 -33.11 57.61 -20.10
CA ILE A 36 -32.06 58.62 -20.25
C ILE A 36 -31.66 59.18 -18.88
N VAL A 37 -32.62 59.45 -18.01
CA VAL A 37 -32.36 59.91 -16.63
C VAL A 37 -31.72 58.79 -15.81
N ALA A 38 -32.12 57.53 -15.98
CA ALA A 38 -31.50 56.38 -15.32
C ALA A 38 -30.06 56.14 -15.82
N VAL A 39 -29.80 56.29 -17.12
CA VAL A 39 -28.46 56.20 -17.71
C VAL A 39 -27.60 57.39 -17.30
N GLY A 40 -28.16 58.60 -17.27
CA GLY A 40 -27.48 59.80 -16.76
C GLY A 40 -27.15 59.68 -15.27
N ALA A 41 -28.09 59.19 -14.46
CA ALA A 41 -27.87 58.89 -13.05
C ALA A 41 -26.85 57.76 -12.87
N TYR A 42 -26.84 56.74 -13.73
CA TYR A 42 -25.83 55.68 -13.72
C TYR A 42 -24.43 56.21 -14.02
N PHE A 43 -24.26 57.10 -15.01
CA PHE A 43 -22.97 57.71 -15.33
C PHE A 43 -22.49 58.72 -14.27
N ILE A 44 -23.42 59.36 -13.54
CA ILE A 44 -23.08 60.31 -12.46
C ILE A 44 -22.80 59.56 -11.14
N CYS A 45 -23.48 58.45 -10.89
CA CYS A 45 -23.32 57.62 -9.70
C CYS A 45 -22.28 56.49 -9.85
N THR A 46 -21.69 56.29 -11.03
CA THR A 46 -20.53 55.39 -11.18
C THR A 46 -19.29 56.13 -10.68
N PRO A 47 -18.63 55.66 -9.60
CA PRO A 47 -17.41 56.28 -9.12
C PRO A 47 -16.34 56.18 -10.21
N LYS A 48 -15.64 57.30 -10.48
CA LYS A 48 -14.50 57.31 -11.41
C LYS A 48 -13.41 56.40 -10.85
N GLU A 49 -12.97 55.41 -11.64
CA GLU A 49 -11.89 54.50 -11.25
C GLU A 49 -10.66 55.29 -10.81
N THR A 50 -10.14 55.00 -9.61
CA THR A 50 -8.91 55.65 -9.15
C THR A 50 -7.72 55.14 -9.97
N PRO A 51 -6.65 55.94 -10.14
CA PRO A 51 -5.45 55.47 -10.84
C PRO A 51 -4.85 54.23 -10.15
N LEU A 52 -4.95 54.13 -8.82
CA LEU A 52 -4.56 52.93 -8.08
C LEU A 52 -5.41 51.71 -8.47
N GLU A 53 -6.74 51.82 -8.49
CA GLU A 53 -7.63 50.73 -8.92
C GLU A 53 -7.31 50.25 -10.33
N LYS A 54 -6.99 51.17 -11.25
CA LYS A 54 -6.57 50.84 -12.61
C LYS A 54 -5.26 50.03 -12.62
N ALA A 55 -4.25 50.44 -11.85
CA ALA A 55 -3.00 49.67 -11.71
C ALA A 55 -3.22 48.30 -11.06
N VAL A 56 -4.01 48.24 -9.99
CA VAL A 56 -4.37 47.00 -9.29
C VAL A 56 -5.03 46.01 -10.26
N LYS A 57 -5.96 46.49 -11.09
CA LYS A 57 -6.61 45.69 -12.12
C LYS A 57 -5.60 45.18 -13.15
N MET A 58 -4.66 46.01 -13.59
CA MET A 58 -3.59 45.58 -14.51
C MET A 58 -2.70 44.48 -13.92
N VAL A 59 -2.30 44.59 -12.65
CA VAL A 59 -1.53 43.53 -11.97
C VAL A 59 -2.34 42.23 -11.90
N LYS A 60 -3.61 42.31 -11.50
CA LYS A 60 -4.52 41.14 -11.45
C LYS A 60 -4.75 40.49 -12.83
N GLU A 61 -4.69 41.26 -13.91
CA GLU A 61 -4.79 40.76 -15.29
C GLU A 61 -3.45 40.24 -15.84
N ASN A 62 -2.43 40.04 -14.98
CA ASN A 62 -1.05 39.66 -15.36
C ASN A 62 -0.38 40.65 -16.32
N LYS A 63 -0.81 41.91 -16.32
CA LYS A 63 -0.22 43.01 -17.10
C LYS A 63 0.68 43.89 -16.23
N SER A 64 1.47 43.25 -15.37
CA SER A 64 2.27 43.91 -14.35
C SER A 64 3.30 44.90 -14.93
N ALA A 65 3.89 44.60 -16.10
CA ALA A 65 4.80 45.51 -16.79
C ALA A 65 4.18 46.87 -17.14
N LEU A 66 2.87 46.92 -17.43
CA LEU A 66 2.15 48.18 -17.70
C LEU A 66 1.76 48.89 -16.41
N ALA A 67 1.59 48.16 -15.32
CA ALA A 67 1.22 48.70 -14.02
C ALA A 67 2.39 49.38 -13.30
N VAL A 68 3.61 48.84 -13.44
CA VAL A 68 4.83 49.37 -12.78
C VAL A 68 5.00 50.88 -12.94
N PRO A 69 5.05 51.47 -14.16
CA PRO A 69 5.27 52.91 -14.29
C PRO A 69 4.17 53.75 -13.63
N LEU A 70 2.92 53.28 -13.67
CA LEU A 70 1.79 53.95 -13.01
C LEU A 70 1.92 53.88 -11.49
N LEU A 71 2.30 52.72 -10.93
CA LEU A 71 2.52 52.54 -9.50
C LEU A 71 3.73 53.33 -9.00
N GLU A 72 4.83 53.39 -9.77
CA GLU A 72 5.99 54.24 -9.47
C GLU A 72 5.60 55.72 -9.44
N GLU A 73 4.78 56.18 -10.38
CA GLU A 73 4.27 57.56 -10.39
C GLU A 73 3.41 57.85 -9.16
N LEU A 74 2.50 56.94 -8.80
CA LEU A 74 1.64 57.06 -7.62
C LEU A 74 2.46 57.10 -6.32
N SER A 75 3.56 56.35 -6.23
CA SER A 75 4.44 56.36 -5.06
C SER A 75 5.12 57.71 -4.80
N LYS A 76 5.26 58.54 -5.84
CA LYS A 76 5.91 59.87 -5.80
C LYS A 76 4.93 61.01 -5.53
N GLN A 77 3.62 60.76 -5.55
CA GLN A 77 2.61 61.79 -5.32
C GLN A 77 2.60 62.27 -3.86
N SER A 78 2.20 63.52 -3.64
CA SER A 78 2.05 64.12 -2.31
C SER A 78 0.57 64.45 -2.06
N PRO A 79 -0.10 63.85 -1.04
CA PRO A 79 0.42 62.88 -0.07
C PRO A 79 0.60 61.46 -0.66
N PRO A 80 1.62 60.70 -0.22
CA PRO A 80 1.89 59.36 -0.76
C PRO A 80 0.83 58.37 -0.27
N ASP A 81 0.22 57.63 -1.20
CA ASP A 81 -0.64 56.50 -0.86
C ASP A 81 0.21 55.27 -0.53
N PHE A 82 0.24 54.88 0.74
CA PHE A 82 1.04 53.75 1.22
C PHE A 82 0.51 52.39 0.75
N ASN A 83 -0.73 52.31 0.27
CA ASN A 83 -1.28 51.06 -0.26
C ASN A 83 -0.73 50.70 -1.64
N VAL A 84 0.05 51.60 -2.26
CA VAL A 84 0.73 51.36 -3.54
C VAL A 84 1.85 50.32 -3.40
N TYR A 85 2.55 50.29 -2.25
CA TYR A 85 3.77 49.50 -2.08
C TYR A 85 3.60 47.97 -2.20
N PRO A 86 2.55 47.33 -1.64
CA PRO A 86 2.29 45.91 -1.87
C PRO A 86 2.08 45.59 -3.36
N TRP A 87 1.30 46.40 -4.08
CA TRP A 87 1.05 46.21 -5.51
C TRP A 87 2.30 46.47 -6.36
N LEU A 88 3.11 47.46 -5.98
CA LEU A 88 4.38 47.74 -6.63
C LEU A 88 5.37 46.58 -6.41
N ALA A 89 5.42 46.03 -5.19
CA ALA A 89 6.24 44.85 -4.88
C ALA A 89 5.80 43.63 -5.69
N GLN A 90 4.50 43.38 -5.82
CA GLN A 90 3.99 42.30 -6.67
C GLN A 90 4.34 42.52 -8.14
N ALA A 91 4.12 43.73 -8.66
CA ALA A 91 4.40 44.02 -10.06
C ALA A 91 5.90 43.89 -10.39
N TYR A 92 6.77 44.26 -9.46
CA TYR A 92 8.22 44.01 -9.58
C TYR A 92 8.57 42.52 -9.52
N LEU A 93 7.88 41.73 -8.70
CA LEU A 93 8.08 40.29 -8.65
C LEU A 93 7.73 39.65 -10.01
N ASP A 94 6.58 40.00 -10.57
CA ASP A 94 6.09 39.48 -11.86
C ASP A 94 6.97 39.90 -13.06
N THR A 95 7.72 40.99 -12.91
CA THR A 95 8.65 41.52 -13.93
C THR A 95 10.11 41.15 -13.66
N GLU A 96 10.36 40.20 -12.74
CA GLU A 96 11.68 39.70 -12.35
C GLU A 96 12.63 40.77 -11.75
N ARG A 97 12.09 41.92 -11.32
CA ARG A 97 12.82 43.02 -10.65
C ARG A 97 12.87 42.81 -9.14
N PHE A 98 13.41 41.66 -8.72
CA PHE A 98 13.31 41.17 -7.34
C PHE A 98 13.88 42.11 -6.27
N ALA A 99 15.01 42.76 -6.52
CA ALA A 99 15.65 43.64 -5.54
C ALA A 99 14.78 44.88 -5.25
N GLU A 100 14.25 45.49 -6.31
CA GLU A 100 13.36 46.64 -6.23
C GLU A 100 12.04 46.25 -5.57
N GLY A 101 11.49 45.11 -5.98
CA GLY A 101 10.34 44.50 -5.36
C GLY A 101 10.49 44.24 -3.86
N ARG A 102 11.63 43.69 -3.44
CA ARG A 102 11.93 43.49 -2.01
C ARG A 102 12.02 44.80 -1.26
N THR A 103 12.63 45.83 -1.85
CA THR A 103 12.70 47.17 -1.23
C THR A 103 11.31 47.78 -1.08
N ALA A 104 10.44 47.64 -2.08
CA ALA A 104 9.04 48.09 -2.01
C ALA A 104 8.26 47.35 -0.90
N LEU A 105 8.48 46.04 -0.76
CA LEU A 105 7.86 45.25 0.31
C LEU A 105 8.38 45.66 1.70
N ASP A 106 9.68 45.91 1.86
CA ASP A 106 10.23 46.44 3.12
C ASP A 106 9.70 47.84 3.45
N THR A 107 9.50 48.69 2.43
CA THR A 107 8.85 49.99 2.65
C THR A 107 7.42 49.82 3.11
N ALA A 108 6.66 48.85 2.56
CA ALA A 108 5.31 48.54 3.01
C ALA A 108 5.26 48.14 4.51
N PHE A 109 6.24 47.34 4.97
CA PHE A 109 6.35 47.00 6.38
C PHE A 109 6.72 48.21 7.25
N ARG A 110 7.68 49.03 6.79
CA ARG A 110 8.15 50.22 7.52
C ARG A 110 7.04 51.24 7.74
N VAL A 111 6.21 51.46 6.73
CA VAL A 111 5.06 52.39 6.80
C VAL A 111 3.83 51.77 7.46
N ARG A 112 3.91 50.50 7.89
CA ARG A 112 2.82 49.73 8.51
C ARG A 112 1.55 49.72 7.67
N CYS A 113 1.69 49.48 6.36
CA CYS A 113 0.57 49.37 5.43
C CYS A 113 -0.39 48.24 5.89
N ARG A 114 -1.69 48.56 6.01
CA ARG A 114 -2.73 47.61 6.45
C ARG A 114 -3.59 47.11 5.29
N ASP A 115 -3.02 47.03 4.10
CA ASP A 115 -3.72 46.56 2.93
C ASP A 115 -4.00 45.05 3.02
N ASN A 116 -5.20 44.62 2.62
CA ASN A 116 -5.63 43.22 2.66
C ASN A 116 -4.87 42.33 1.67
N TYR A 117 -4.20 42.92 0.68
CA TYR A 117 -3.40 42.22 -0.33
C TYR A 117 -1.97 41.94 0.14
N LEU A 118 -1.47 42.68 1.14
CA LEU A 118 -0.10 42.51 1.66
C LEU A 118 0.24 41.05 2.06
N PRO A 119 -0.64 40.27 2.73
CA PRO A 119 -0.36 38.85 3.02
C PRO A 119 -0.08 38.01 1.77
N LEU A 120 -0.84 38.22 0.68
CA LEU A 120 -0.68 37.49 -0.58
C LEU A 120 0.65 37.83 -1.27
N VAL A 121 1.10 39.09 -1.17
CA VAL A 121 2.41 39.49 -1.67
C VAL A 121 3.53 38.83 -0.86
N VAL A 122 3.37 38.76 0.47
CA VAL A 122 4.31 38.04 1.34
C VAL A 122 4.41 36.56 0.96
N GLU A 123 3.27 35.91 0.67
CA GLU A 123 3.24 34.52 0.18
C GLU A 123 3.93 34.39 -1.18
N SER A 124 3.68 35.30 -2.12
CA SER A 124 4.31 35.27 -3.45
C SER A 124 5.84 35.39 -3.38
N TYR A 125 6.36 36.27 -2.50
CA TYR A 125 7.80 36.38 -2.27
C TYR A 125 8.36 35.17 -1.51
N SER A 126 7.59 34.60 -0.57
CA SER A 126 7.95 33.36 0.11
C SER A 126 8.10 32.22 -0.89
N ASP A 127 7.15 32.04 -1.81
CA ASP A 127 7.21 31.03 -2.87
C ASP A 127 8.41 31.22 -3.79
N TYR A 128 8.76 32.48 -4.12
CA TYR A 128 9.98 32.78 -4.87
C TYR A 128 11.25 32.30 -4.15
N TYR A 129 11.38 32.55 -2.83
CA TYR A 129 12.53 32.07 -2.06
C TYR A 129 12.54 30.55 -1.93
N GLN A 130 11.38 29.94 -1.72
CA GLN A 130 11.22 28.48 -1.69
C GLN A 130 11.65 27.84 -3.01
N GLY A 131 11.32 28.45 -4.15
CA GLY A 131 11.74 27.98 -5.47
C GLY A 131 13.26 27.95 -5.67
N ARG A 132 14.02 28.68 -4.85
CA ARG A 132 15.49 28.68 -4.83
C ARG A 132 16.09 27.83 -3.70
N ASN A 133 15.26 27.15 -2.92
CA ASN A 133 15.62 26.48 -1.66
C ASN A 133 16.17 27.43 -0.56
N ASP A 134 15.88 28.73 -0.65
CA ASP A 134 16.30 29.75 0.34
C ASP A 134 15.26 29.91 1.46
N TYR A 135 14.89 28.81 2.12
CA TYR A 135 13.82 28.77 3.13
C TYR A 135 14.07 29.70 4.33
N GLU A 136 15.33 29.89 4.73
CA GLU A 136 15.70 30.83 5.81
C GLU A 136 15.27 32.27 5.49
N GLN A 137 15.37 32.68 4.22
CA GLN A 137 14.94 34.03 3.82
C GLN A 137 13.43 34.16 3.80
N ALA A 138 12.72 33.09 3.42
CA ALA A 138 11.26 33.02 3.54
C ALA A 138 10.80 33.14 5.00
N GLU A 139 11.46 32.43 5.94
CA GLU A 139 11.17 32.54 7.37
C GLU A 139 11.42 33.96 7.90
N ARG A 140 12.56 34.57 7.53
CA ARG A 140 12.85 35.97 7.88
C ARG A 140 11.79 36.92 7.33
N LEU A 141 11.31 36.69 6.11
CA LEU A 141 10.24 37.48 5.51
C LEU A 141 8.95 37.37 6.32
N TYR A 142 8.51 36.16 6.69
CA TYR A 142 7.35 35.98 7.57
C TYR A 142 7.54 36.66 8.93
N SER A 143 8.75 36.57 9.51
CA SER A 143 9.06 37.23 10.79
C SER A 143 8.93 38.76 10.70
N ALA A 144 9.38 39.36 9.59
CA ALA A 144 9.22 40.79 9.35
C ALA A 144 7.75 41.16 9.11
N ALA A 145 7.01 40.36 8.34
CA ALA A 145 5.62 40.60 8.04
C ALA A 145 4.71 40.56 9.27
N MET A 146 5.01 39.70 10.26
CA MET A 146 4.25 39.60 11.53
C MET A 146 4.27 40.89 12.36
N THR A 147 5.17 41.84 12.09
CA THR A 147 5.19 43.14 12.77
C THR A 147 4.03 44.05 12.33
N VAL A 148 3.40 43.76 11.19
CA VAL A 148 2.35 44.58 10.56
C VAL A 148 1.09 43.76 10.30
N VAL A 149 1.25 42.54 9.79
CA VAL A 149 0.17 41.63 9.42
C VAL A 149 -0.18 40.72 10.59
N LYS A 150 -1.47 40.43 10.78
CA LYS A 150 -1.93 39.51 11.82
C LYS A 150 -1.41 38.08 11.56
N ALA A 151 -0.93 37.42 12.61
CA ALA A 151 -0.32 36.10 12.50
C ALA A 151 -1.23 35.04 11.85
N ASN A 152 -2.55 35.10 12.08
CA ASN A 152 -3.51 34.16 11.50
C ASN A 152 -3.60 34.23 9.97
N LEU A 153 -3.36 35.40 9.36
CA LEU A 153 -3.38 35.57 7.90
C LEU A 153 -2.13 34.99 7.22
N LEU A 154 -1.03 34.82 7.97
CA LEU A 154 0.23 34.28 7.46
C LEU A 154 0.44 32.81 7.85
N ALA A 155 -0.37 32.30 8.79
CA ALA A 155 -0.19 30.97 9.36
C ALA A 155 -0.26 29.88 8.28
N ASN A 156 -1.20 29.97 7.34
CA ASN A 156 -1.37 28.98 6.27
C ASN A 156 -0.13 28.92 5.36
N GLY A 157 0.28 30.04 4.76
CA GLY A 157 1.48 30.10 3.92
C GLY A 157 2.75 29.68 4.68
N ARG A 158 2.86 30.03 5.98
CA ARG A 158 4.00 29.64 6.81
C ARG A 158 4.03 28.13 7.09
N ALA A 159 2.87 27.50 7.37
CA ALA A 159 2.79 26.05 7.52
C ALA A 159 3.23 25.33 6.24
N GLN A 160 2.71 25.76 5.08
CA GLN A 160 3.08 25.18 3.79
C GLN A 160 4.58 25.34 3.49
N MET A 161 5.15 26.51 3.81
CA MET A 161 6.59 26.75 3.67
C MET A 161 7.40 25.78 4.53
N TYR A 162 7.06 25.59 5.81
CA TYR A 162 7.75 24.63 6.68
C TYR A 162 7.58 23.17 6.22
N MET A 163 6.41 22.80 5.68
CA MET A 163 6.22 21.47 5.07
C MET A 163 7.18 21.26 3.90
N ARG A 164 7.31 22.25 3.01
CA ARG A 164 8.25 22.19 1.87
C ARG A 164 9.71 22.21 2.32
N TRP A 165 10.03 22.95 3.38
CA TRP A 165 11.37 22.96 3.96
C TRP A 165 11.73 21.58 4.53
N ALA A 166 10.81 20.97 5.29
CA ALA A 166 10.99 19.61 5.78
C ALA A 166 11.21 18.61 4.63
N ASP A 167 10.49 18.77 3.51
CA ASP A 167 10.68 17.92 2.32
C ASP A 167 12.05 18.08 1.67
N ALA A 168 12.55 19.32 1.60
CA ALA A 168 13.90 19.60 1.12
C ALA A 168 14.97 18.99 2.04
N ASP A 169 14.74 18.96 3.35
CA ASP A 169 15.66 18.35 4.32
C ASP A 169 15.60 16.82 4.25
N LEU A 170 14.40 16.23 4.09
CA LEU A 170 14.24 14.80 3.83
C LEU A 170 14.97 14.38 2.55
N ALA A 171 14.93 15.18 1.50
CA ALA A 171 15.66 14.93 0.26
C ALA A 171 17.19 14.92 0.45
N LYS A 172 17.69 15.68 1.42
CA LYS A 172 19.11 15.69 1.85
C LYS A 172 19.43 14.60 2.88
N ASN A 173 18.43 13.82 3.29
CA ASN A 173 18.51 12.83 4.36
C ASN A 173 18.89 13.45 5.73
N ASP A 174 18.56 14.73 5.95
CA ASP A 174 18.70 15.41 7.24
C ASP A 174 17.39 15.27 8.03
N LEU A 175 17.27 14.16 8.75
CA LEU A 175 16.04 13.81 9.47
C LEU A 175 15.77 14.70 10.70
N ASP A 176 16.82 15.21 11.34
CA ASP A 176 16.68 16.07 12.53
C ASP A 176 16.07 17.42 12.14
N SER A 177 16.62 18.06 11.10
CA SER A 177 16.07 19.32 10.56
C SER A 177 14.67 19.11 9.98
N ALA A 178 14.45 18.03 9.22
CA ALA A 178 13.13 17.71 8.68
C ALA A 178 12.06 17.57 9.77
N THR A 179 12.37 16.86 10.85
CA THR A 179 11.44 16.67 11.97
C THR A 179 11.14 17.98 12.67
N LYS A 180 12.16 18.83 12.87
CA LYS A 180 11.99 20.17 13.45
C LYS A 180 11.06 21.04 12.58
N HIS A 181 11.32 21.12 11.28
CA HIS A 181 10.50 21.94 10.39
C HIS A 181 9.07 21.36 10.24
N MET A 182 8.91 20.04 10.20
CA MET A 182 7.57 19.41 10.21
C MET A 182 6.82 19.66 11.53
N THR A 183 7.53 19.70 12.67
CA THR A 183 6.94 20.08 13.97
C THR A 183 6.46 21.53 13.94
N GLN A 184 7.26 22.44 13.39
CA GLN A 184 6.86 23.85 13.21
C GLN A 184 5.66 23.99 12.27
N ALA A 185 5.56 23.17 11.21
CA ALA A 185 4.36 23.13 10.38
C ALA A 185 3.11 22.70 11.18
N GLY A 186 3.28 21.76 12.12
CA GLY A 186 2.24 21.31 13.05
C GLY A 186 1.69 22.43 13.95
N GLU A 187 2.54 23.36 14.39
CA GLU A 187 2.11 24.52 15.19
C GLU A 187 1.11 25.42 14.45
N PHE A 188 1.15 25.43 13.11
CA PHE A 188 0.25 26.22 12.26
C PHE A 188 -0.84 25.35 11.60
N SER A 189 -0.98 24.07 11.97
CA SER A 189 -1.86 23.13 11.28
C SER A 189 -3.34 23.50 11.34
N GLU A 190 -3.78 24.25 12.36
CA GLU A 190 -5.17 24.71 12.47
C GLU A 190 -5.58 25.63 11.32
N SER A 191 -4.62 26.35 10.74
CA SER A 191 -4.84 27.27 9.61
C SER A 191 -4.81 26.61 8.24
N LEU A 192 -4.40 25.33 8.17
CA LEU A 192 -4.40 24.55 6.95
C LEU A 192 -5.80 24.03 6.62
N GLU A 193 -6.11 23.99 5.33
CA GLU A 193 -7.29 23.32 4.81
C GLU A 193 -7.01 21.82 4.57
N GLU A 194 -8.07 21.01 4.52
CA GLU A 194 -7.95 19.61 4.09
C GLU A 194 -7.56 19.54 2.60
N PRO A 195 -6.69 18.61 2.17
CA PRO A 195 -6.17 17.46 2.92
C PRO A 195 -4.83 17.71 3.63
N LEU A 196 -4.28 18.93 3.57
CA LEU A 196 -2.94 19.21 4.12
C LEU A 196 -2.93 19.13 5.65
N LYS A 197 -4.00 19.62 6.29
CA LYS A 197 -4.15 19.59 7.74
C LYS A 197 -4.03 18.17 8.32
N SER A 198 -4.78 17.21 7.77
CA SER A 198 -4.70 15.80 8.20
C SER A 198 -3.35 15.16 7.87
N GLN A 199 -2.66 15.60 6.81
CA GLN A 199 -1.36 15.04 6.45
C GLN A 199 -0.22 15.41 7.42
N VAL A 200 -0.24 16.59 8.06
CA VAL A 200 0.89 17.03 8.89
C VAL A 200 1.24 16.03 10.01
N PRO A 201 0.30 15.53 10.83
CA PRO A 201 0.59 14.50 11.82
C PRO A 201 1.16 13.22 11.22
N HIS A 202 0.59 12.73 10.11
CA HIS A 202 1.07 11.54 9.41
C HIS A 202 2.52 11.70 8.91
N ARG A 203 2.84 12.86 8.34
CA ARG A 203 4.19 13.16 7.85
C ARG A 203 5.20 13.33 8.98
N LEU A 204 4.78 13.93 10.10
CA LEU A 204 5.63 14.05 11.28
C LEU A 204 5.89 12.68 11.91
N ALA A 205 4.88 11.80 11.98
CA ALA A 205 5.06 10.42 12.40
C ALA A 205 6.02 9.65 11.47
N ASP A 206 5.94 9.83 10.15
CA ASP A 206 6.89 9.26 9.19
C ASP A 206 8.33 9.74 9.44
N CYS A 207 8.53 11.03 9.73
CA CYS A 207 9.85 11.56 10.08
C CYS A 207 10.44 10.86 11.31
N TYR A 208 9.65 10.74 12.38
CA TYR A 208 10.06 10.01 13.58
C TYR A 208 10.35 8.53 13.31
N ARG A 209 9.54 7.84 12.49
CA ARG A 209 9.79 6.45 12.08
C ARG A 209 11.11 6.31 11.32
N ARG A 210 11.41 7.22 10.39
CA ARG A 210 12.69 7.22 9.65
C ARG A 210 13.87 7.47 10.59
N MET A 211 13.74 8.38 11.55
CA MET A 211 14.77 8.61 12.57
C MET A 211 14.99 7.37 13.44
N ALA A 212 13.92 6.68 13.83
CA ALA A 212 14.01 5.44 14.61
C ALA A 212 14.77 4.37 13.82
N ALA A 213 14.38 4.13 12.56
CA ALA A 213 15.06 3.19 11.68
C ALA A 213 16.55 3.53 11.50
N ALA A 214 16.89 4.82 11.37
CA ALA A 214 18.28 5.27 11.30
C ALA A 214 19.05 5.03 12.62
N ALA A 215 18.40 5.22 13.77
CA ALA A 215 18.98 4.96 15.09
C ALA A 215 19.26 3.46 15.31
N GLU A 216 18.33 2.59 14.90
CA GLU A 216 18.51 1.13 14.93
C GLU A 216 19.70 0.70 14.08
N LEU A 217 19.82 1.21 12.85
CA LEU A 217 20.86 0.79 11.90
C LEU A 217 22.27 1.26 12.28
N ARG A 218 22.42 2.48 12.79
CA ARG A 218 23.75 3.08 13.00
C ARG A 218 24.39 2.71 14.33
N ASN A 219 23.59 2.61 15.38
CA ASN A 219 24.09 2.54 16.76
C ASN A 219 23.57 1.32 17.53
N GLU A 220 22.70 0.50 16.92
CA GLU A 220 21.94 -0.55 17.62
C GLU A 220 21.21 -0.01 18.87
N ASP A 221 20.92 1.29 18.89
CA ASP A 221 20.32 1.98 20.02
C ASP A 221 18.80 1.78 19.97
N ASN A 222 18.39 0.57 20.34
CA ASN A 222 16.97 0.18 20.40
C ASN A 222 16.21 1.09 21.38
N THR A 223 16.86 1.64 22.41
CA THR A 223 16.21 2.55 23.37
C THR A 223 15.78 3.86 22.72
N LYS A 224 16.69 4.52 22.00
CA LYS A 224 16.39 5.75 21.28
C LYS A 224 15.37 5.50 20.16
N ALA A 225 15.45 4.36 19.48
CA ALA A 225 14.49 4.00 18.45
C ALA A 225 13.07 3.81 19.01
N ILE A 226 12.93 3.13 20.15
CA ILE A 226 11.63 3.00 20.85
C ILE A 226 11.09 4.38 21.24
N GLU A 227 11.90 5.26 21.83
CA GLU A 227 11.45 6.62 22.20
C GLU A 227 10.96 7.42 20.99
N LEU A 228 11.65 7.32 19.85
CA LEU A 228 11.26 7.99 18.62
C LEU A 228 9.95 7.44 18.06
N LEU A 229 9.76 6.12 18.08
CA LEU A 229 8.51 5.52 17.63
C LEU A 229 7.34 5.79 18.58
N GLU A 230 7.58 5.88 19.88
CA GLU A 230 6.55 6.31 20.85
C GLU A 230 6.11 7.76 20.58
N LYS A 231 7.05 8.65 20.20
CA LYS A 231 6.72 9.99 19.71
C LYS A 231 5.96 9.97 18.39
N ALA A 232 6.31 9.07 17.47
CA ALA A 232 5.55 8.90 16.23
C ALA A 232 4.09 8.52 16.53
N LEU A 233 3.89 7.57 17.45
CA LEU A 233 2.57 7.07 17.85
C LEU A 233 1.73 8.12 18.58
N SER A 234 2.35 9.00 19.37
CA SER A 234 1.64 10.08 20.08
C SER A 234 1.15 11.19 19.13
N VAL A 235 1.81 11.36 17.99
CA VAL A 235 1.40 12.29 16.94
C VAL A 235 0.35 11.66 16.03
N SER A 236 0.53 10.39 15.63
CA SER A 236 -0.40 9.67 14.77
C SER A 236 -0.39 8.18 15.06
N ASP A 237 -1.57 7.62 15.35
CA ASP A 237 -1.74 6.18 15.61
C ASP A 237 -1.78 5.37 14.31
N GLU A 238 -0.59 5.07 13.78
CA GLU A 238 -0.44 4.36 12.51
C GLU A 238 -0.05 2.88 12.70
N PRO A 239 -0.64 1.95 11.91
CA PRO A 239 -0.25 0.55 11.93
C PRO A 239 1.24 0.34 11.67
N ALA A 240 1.85 1.11 10.76
CA ALA A 240 3.28 1.02 10.46
C ALA A 240 4.16 1.31 11.68
N THR A 241 3.80 2.31 12.49
CA THR A 241 4.51 2.65 13.73
C THR A 241 4.37 1.54 14.77
N ARG A 242 3.15 1.02 14.95
CA ARG A 242 2.90 -0.10 15.88
C ARG A 242 3.66 -1.37 15.49
N ILE A 243 3.73 -1.69 14.20
CA ILE A 243 4.51 -2.83 13.70
C ILE A 243 6.00 -2.66 14.06
N ALA A 244 6.57 -1.48 13.80
CA ALA A 244 7.97 -1.19 14.12
C ALA A 244 8.25 -1.28 15.62
N LEU A 245 7.37 -0.69 16.47
CA LEU A 245 7.46 -0.80 17.93
C LEU A 245 7.36 -2.25 18.39
N GLY A 246 6.40 -3.01 17.85
CA GLY A 246 6.22 -4.41 18.17
C GLY A 246 7.47 -5.24 17.87
N ALA A 247 8.10 -5.01 16.72
CA ALA A 247 9.31 -5.71 16.32
C ALA A 247 10.52 -5.38 17.21
N LEU A 248 10.66 -4.11 17.61
CA LEU A 248 11.70 -3.70 18.55
C LEU A 248 11.47 -4.27 19.95
N TYR A 249 10.22 -4.24 20.42
CA TYR A 249 9.89 -4.83 21.71
C TYR A 249 10.08 -6.34 21.74
N GLU A 250 9.81 -7.04 20.63
CA GLU A 250 10.12 -8.45 20.43
C GLU A 250 11.63 -8.70 20.53
N LYS A 251 12.45 -7.91 19.81
CA LYS A 251 13.92 -8.01 19.83
C LYS A 251 14.51 -7.78 21.22
N GLU A 252 13.91 -6.88 22.01
CA GLU A 252 14.29 -6.57 23.39
C GLU A 252 13.75 -7.57 24.43
N GLY A 253 13.03 -8.61 24.01
CA GLY A 253 12.41 -9.60 24.89
C GLY A 253 11.21 -9.07 25.70
N LYS A 254 10.71 -7.87 25.37
CA LYS A 254 9.55 -7.23 26.01
C LYS A 254 8.25 -7.74 25.36
N ALA A 255 8.00 -9.04 25.46
CA ALA A 255 6.92 -9.74 24.76
C ALA A 255 5.52 -9.11 25.01
N ASP A 256 5.22 -8.66 26.23
CA ASP A 256 3.92 -8.06 26.55
C ASP A 256 3.63 -6.81 25.72
N LYS A 257 4.61 -5.92 25.57
CA LYS A 257 4.48 -4.69 24.77
C LYS A 257 4.42 -5.00 23.27
N ALA A 258 5.14 -6.03 22.82
CA ALA A 258 5.09 -6.48 21.44
C ALA A 258 3.69 -7.00 21.08
N ILE A 259 3.12 -7.85 21.96
CA ILE A 259 1.77 -8.39 21.83
C ILE A 259 0.73 -7.25 21.76
N GLU A 260 0.81 -6.27 22.66
CA GLU A 260 -0.12 -5.11 22.65
C GLU A 260 -0.10 -4.37 21.31
N ASN A 261 1.10 -4.08 20.78
CA ASN A 261 1.26 -3.39 19.51
C ASN A 261 0.73 -4.21 18.32
N TYR A 262 1.05 -5.49 18.25
CA TYR A 262 0.58 -6.36 17.17
C TYR A 262 -0.92 -6.65 17.24
N GLN A 263 -1.50 -6.75 18.44
CA GLN A 263 -2.96 -6.87 18.61
C GLN A 263 -3.69 -5.66 18.05
N ALA A 264 -3.22 -4.45 18.35
CA ALA A 264 -3.81 -3.22 17.81
C ALA A 264 -3.76 -3.19 16.27
N VAL A 265 -2.66 -3.64 15.66
CA VAL A 265 -2.54 -3.76 14.20
C VAL A 265 -3.52 -4.78 13.63
N CYS A 266 -3.60 -5.98 14.21
CA CYS A 266 -4.53 -7.03 13.77
C CYS A 266 -6.02 -6.63 13.90
N ASN A 267 -6.34 -5.74 14.85
CA ASN A 267 -7.69 -5.20 15.01
C ASN A 267 -8.04 -4.17 13.93
N PHE A 268 -7.06 -3.34 13.53
CA PHE A 268 -7.22 -2.34 12.47
C PHE A 268 -7.22 -3.00 11.08
N ASP A 269 -6.23 -3.84 10.80
CA ASP A 269 -6.11 -4.59 9.55
C ASP A 269 -6.21 -6.09 9.81
N LYS A 270 -7.43 -6.61 9.66
CA LYS A 270 -7.73 -8.02 9.88
C LYS A 270 -7.06 -8.96 8.87
N ASN A 271 -6.58 -8.43 7.74
CA ASN A 271 -5.98 -9.18 6.64
C ASN A 271 -4.45 -9.12 6.65
N ASN A 272 -3.83 -8.45 7.63
CA ASN A 272 -2.39 -8.51 7.80
C ASN A 272 -1.95 -9.83 8.46
N LEU A 273 -1.87 -10.89 7.65
CA LEU A 273 -1.56 -12.25 8.09
C LEU A 273 -0.14 -12.36 8.65
N THR A 274 0.81 -11.57 8.13
CA THR A 274 2.19 -11.55 8.62
C THR A 274 2.29 -11.12 10.08
N ILE A 275 1.58 -10.05 10.47
CA ILE A 275 1.58 -9.59 11.87
C ILE A 275 0.79 -10.54 12.76
N ARG A 276 -0.26 -11.17 12.23
CA ARG A 276 -1.01 -12.20 12.93
C ARG A 276 -0.16 -13.43 13.27
N HIS A 277 0.65 -13.92 12.32
CA HIS A 277 1.62 -14.99 12.57
C HIS A 277 2.58 -14.62 13.71
N ARG A 278 3.21 -13.44 13.64
CA ARG A 278 4.10 -12.94 14.71
C ARG A 278 3.41 -12.86 16.07
N LEU A 279 2.15 -12.40 16.10
CA LEU A 279 1.36 -12.35 17.31
C LEU A 279 1.12 -13.77 17.88
N ILE A 280 0.76 -14.74 17.04
CA ILE A 280 0.56 -16.13 17.46
C ILE A 280 1.87 -16.72 18.01
N ASP A 281 2.98 -16.52 17.32
CA ASP A 281 4.30 -17.01 17.76
C ASP A 281 4.67 -16.47 19.14
N LEU A 282 4.46 -15.16 19.36
CA LEU A 282 4.70 -14.53 20.67
C LEU A 282 3.77 -15.06 21.76
N LEU A 283 2.49 -15.27 21.46
CA LEU A 283 1.51 -15.81 22.42
C LEU A 283 1.86 -17.27 22.79
N LEU A 284 2.28 -18.08 21.83
CA LEU A 284 2.75 -19.44 22.05
C LEU A 284 4.02 -19.48 22.89
N ALA A 285 5.00 -18.61 22.59
CA ALA A 285 6.23 -18.49 23.36
C ALA A 285 5.95 -18.07 24.82
N LYS A 286 5.00 -17.16 25.03
CA LYS A 286 4.52 -16.73 26.36
C LYS A 286 3.65 -17.80 27.06
N LYS A 287 3.22 -18.84 26.34
CA LYS A 287 2.29 -19.88 26.81
C LYS A 287 0.89 -19.33 27.16
N ASP A 288 0.50 -18.24 26.52
CA ASP A 288 -0.87 -17.72 26.60
C ASP A 288 -1.77 -18.50 25.63
N TRP A 289 -2.08 -19.74 26.03
CA TRP A 289 -2.75 -20.71 25.17
C TRP A 289 -4.13 -20.25 24.72
N ASN A 290 -4.86 -19.56 25.58
CA ASN A 290 -6.21 -19.07 25.27
C ASN A 290 -6.16 -17.99 24.19
N ALA A 291 -5.31 -16.98 24.36
CA ALA A 291 -5.17 -15.92 23.36
C ALA A 291 -4.61 -16.46 22.04
N ALA A 292 -3.64 -17.38 22.10
CA ALA A 292 -3.11 -18.05 20.91
C ALA A 292 -4.20 -18.83 20.15
N GLN A 293 -5.11 -19.51 20.87
CA GLN A 293 -6.19 -20.28 20.26
C GLN A 293 -7.15 -19.38 19.49
N VAL A 294 -7.52 -18.23 20.06
CA VAL A 294 -8.39 -17.25 19.40
C VAL A 294 -7.71 -16.70 18.15
N ALA A 295 -6.45 -16.27 18.27
CA ALA A 295 -5.70 -15.67 17.16
C ALA A 295 -5.49 -16.67 16.01
N LEU A 296 -5.15 -17.92 16.33
CA LEU A 296 -4.94 -19.00 15.37
C LEU A 296 -6.24 -19.48 14.73
N THR A 297 -7.37 -19.45 15.44
CA THR A 297 -8.69 -19.74 14.85
C THR A 297 -9.04 -18.74 13.75
N ASP A 298 -8.87 -17.43 14.02
CA ASP A 298 -9.11 -16.38 13.00
C ASP A 298 -8.05 -16.39 11.88
N LEU A 299 -6.87 -16.98 12.12
CA LEU A 299 -5.88 -17.23 11.05
C LEU A 299 -6.34 -18.37 10.13
N VAL A 300 -6.75 -19.50 10.69
CA VAL A 300 -7.18 -20.70 9.94
C VAL A 300 -8.38 -20.43 9.04
N ASP A 301 -9.29 -19.55 9.47
CA ASP A 301 -10.43 -19.13 8.63
C ASP A 301 -9.98 -18.42 7.33
N LYS A 302 -8.78 -17.81 7.33
CA LYS A 302 -8.18 -17.10 6.18
C LYS A 302 -7.14 -17.95 5.46
N GLU A 303 -6.34 -18.72 6.20
CA GLU A 303 -5.26 -19.58 5.72
C GLU A 303 -5.52 -21.05 6.13
N LYS A 304 -6.20 -21.77 5.24
CA LYS A 304 -6.51 -23.19 5.42
C LYS A 304 -5.32 -24.06 5.02
N THR A 305 -4.30 -24.11 5.87
CA THR A 305 -3.11 -24.94 5.69
C THR A 305 -3.07 -26.09 6.69
N PHE A 306 -2.41 -27.18 6.30
CA PHE A 306 -2.24 -28.35 7.15
C PHE A 306 -1.57 -27.98 8.47
N GLU A 307 -0.49 -27.20 8.40
CA GLU A 307 0.33 -26.80 9.55
C GLU A 307 -0.46 -25.94 10.55
N ASN A 308 -1.34 -25.05 10.08
CA ASN A 308 -2.17 -24.21 10.95
C ASN A 308 -3.23 -25.05 11.69
N TYR A 309 -3.86 -26.01 11.00
CA TYR A 309 -4.83 -26.92 11.62
C TYR A 309 -4.16 -27.87 12.63
N GLU A 310 -2.98 -28.39 12.32
CA GLU A 310 -2.20 -29.23 13.24
C GLU A 310 -1.83 -28.46 14.51
N LEU A 311 -1.30 -27.24 14.36
CA LEU A 311 -0.96 -26.36 15.49
C LEU A 311 -2.20 -26.02 16.34
N LEU A 312 -3.34 -25.76 15.71
CA LEU A 312 -4.59 -25.46 16.41
C LEU A 312 -5.15 -26.69 17.12
N ALA A 313 -4.99 -27.89 16.55
CA ALA A 313 -5.36 -29.13 17.22
C ALA A 313 -4.53 -29.35 18.49
N ASP A 314 -3.21 -29.22 18.41
CA ASP A 314 -2.30 -29.35 19.55
C ASP A 314 -2.62 -28.34 20.66
N LEU A 315 -2.93 -27.11 20.28
CA LEU A 315 -3.31 -26.06 21.21
C LEU A 315 -4.65 -26.36 21.90
N ASN A 316 -5.64 -26.85 21.15
CA ASN A 316 -6.92 -27.29 21.70
C ASN A 316 -6.74 -28.47 22.68
N LEU A 317 -5.84 -29.41 22.39
CA LEU A 317 -5.53 -30.52 23.30
C LEU A 317 -4.94 -30.02 24.62
N ARG A 318 -4.03 -29.03 24.58
CA ARG A 318 -3.45 -28.40 25.78
C ARG A 318 -4.50 -27.68 26.63
N LEU A 319 -5.53 -27.13 25.99
CA LEU A 319 -6.66 -26.47 26.64
C LEU A 319 -7.79 -27.44 27.04
N GLU A 320 -7.61 -28.74 26.85
CA GLU A 320 -8.63 -29.78 27.06
C GLU A 320 -9.92 -29.56 26.23
N ASN A 321 -9.83 -28.79 25.15
CA ASN A 321 -10.91 -28.61 24.18
C ASN A 321 -10.88 -29.75 23.15
N TYR A 322 -11.26 -30.95 23.59
CA TYR A 322 -11.25 -32.15 22.75
C TYR A 322 -12.11 -32.02 21.49
N ALA A 323 -13.27 -31.36 21.57
CA ALA A 323 -14.14 -31.15 20.43
C ALA A 323 -13.47 -30.28 19.35
N GLY A 324 -12.82 -29.19 19.76
CA GLY A 324 -12.04 -28.34 18.86
C GLY A 324 -10.85 -29.08 18.25
N ALA A 325 -10.14 -29.88 19.05
CA ALA A 325 -9.00 -30.66 18.60
C ALA A 325 -9.39 -31.70 17.53
N VAL A 326 -10.46 -32.47 17.77
CA VAL A 326 -11.00 -33.44 16.81
C VAL A 326 -11.32 -32.77 15.48
N ARG A 327 -12.07 -31.66 15.51
CA ARG A 327 -12.43 -30.93 14.28
C ARG A 327 -11.18 -30.48 13.51
N CYS A 328 -10.18 -29.93 14.20
CA CYS A 328 -8.95 -29.46 13.54
C CYS A 328 -8.14 -30.61 12.96
N LEU A 329 -8.07 -31.76 13.65
CA LEU A 329 -7.43 -32.96 13.12
C LEU A 329 -8.17 -33.52 11.90
N GLU A 330 -9.51 -33.53 11.90
CA GLU A 330 -10.29 -33.94 10.73
C GLU A 330 -10.01 -33.05 9.52
N GLU A 331 -10.00 -31.72 9.71
CA GLU A 331 -9.67 -30.75 8.64
C GLU A 331 -8.22 -30.92 8.14
N ALA A 332 -7.26 -31.12 9.05
CA ALA A 332 -5.88 -31.41 8.68
C ALA A 332 -5.77 -32.73 7.89
N ASN A 333 -6.49 -33.77 8.31
CA ASN A 333 -6.55 -35.05 7.59
C ASN A 333 -7.19 -34.91 6.20
N ALA A 334 -8.21 -34.07 6.06
CA ALA A 334 -8.86 -33.82 4.78
C ALA A 334 -7.92 -33.12 3.78
N LEU A 335 -7.04 -32.24 4.27
CA LEU A 335 -6.01 -31.60 3.45
C LEU A 335 -4.88 -32.56 3.08
N LYS A 336 -4.35 -33.28 4.07
CA LYS A 336 -3.24 -34.22 3.90
C LYS A 336 -3.49 -35.47 4.74
N PRO A 337 -4.13 -36.51 4.15
CA PRO A 337 -4.38 -37.75 4.86
C PRO A 337 -3.06 -38.38 5.31
N SER A 338 -2.94 -38.73 6.58
CA SER A 338 -1.75 -39.41 7.08
C SER A 338 -2.06 -40.42 8.18
N PRO A 339 -1.35 -41.57 8.21
CA PRO A 339 -1.55 -42.55 9.28
C PRO A 339 -1.19 -41.99 10.66
N ALA A 340 -0.20 -41.09 10.73
CA ALA A 340 0.21 -40.46 11.98
C ALA A 340 -0.92 -39.59 12.56
N LEU A 341 -1.58 -38.80 11.70
CA LEU A 341 -2.64 -37.91 12.12
C LEU A 341 -3.92 -38.67 12.47
N LEU A 342 -4.28 -39.71 11.70
CA LEU A 342 -5.40 -40.60 12.05
C LEU A 342 -5.17 -41.32 13.39
N LYS A 343 -3.93 -41.73 13.69
CA LYS A 343 -3.58 -42.27 15.02
C LYS A 343 -3.76 -41.22 16.11
N GLN A 344 -3.31 -39.99 15.88
CA GLN A 344 -3.51 -38.89 16.84
C GLN A 344 -5.01 -38.64 17.07
N LEU A 345 -5.81 -38.51 16.01
CA LEU A 345 -7.26 -38.37 16.07
C LEU A 345 -7.92 -39.50 16.86
N LEU A 346 -7.57 -40.75 16.57
CA LEU A 346 -8.09 -41.92 17.29
C LEU A 346 -7.76 -41.86 18.79
N THR A 347 -6.52 -41.49 19.15
CA THR A 347 -6.15 -41.33 20.56
C THR A 347 -6.95 -40.21 21.23
N THR A 348 -7.13 -39.08 20.56
CA THR A 348 -7.92 -37.95 21.07
C THR A 348 -9.38 -38.36 21.29
N LEU A 349 -10.02 -39.04 20.34
CA LEU A 349 -11.40 -39.52 20.46
C LEU A 349 -11.59 -40.51 21.60
N ASN A 350 -10.65 -41.43 21.79
CA ASN A 350 -10.66 -42.38 22.90
C ASN A 350 -10.51 -41.68 24.26
N THR A 351 -9.61 -40.69 24.36
CA THR A 351 -9.48 -39.89 25.59
C THR A 351 -10.73 -39.07 25.88
N TRP A 352 -11.33 -38.46 24.86
CA TRP A 352 -12.51 -37.63 24.98
C TRP A 352 -13.75 -38.44 25.40
N SER A 353 -13.98 -39.60 24.76
CA SER A 353 -15.08 -40.51 25.13
C SER A 353 -14.95 -41.01 26.57
N ALA A 354 -13.73 -41.34 27.02
CA ALA A 354 -13.48 -41.74 28.41
C ALA A 354 -13.76 -40.60 29.42
N LEU A 355 -13.43 -39.36 29.06
CA LEU A 355 -13.74 -38.18 29.89
C LEU A 355 -15.25 -37.91 29.95
N LEU A 356 -15.96 -37.99 28.82
CA LEU A 356 -17.42 -37.83 28.77
C LEU A 356 -18.14 -38.90 29.60
N ALA A 357 -17.65 -40.15 29.56
CA ALA A 357 -18.17 -41.23 30.39
C ALA A 357 -18.00 -40.93 31.89
N LYS A 358 -16.84 -40.39 32.31
CA LYS A 358 -16.61 -39.94 33.70
C LYS A 358 -17.51 -38.78 34.11
N GLN A 359 -17.91 -37.92 33.17
CA GLN A 359 -18.82 -36.80 33.39
C GLN A 359 -20.31 -37.21 33.38
N ASN A 360 -20.63 -38.51 33.40
CA ASN A 360 -21.99 -39.05 33.26
C ASN A 360 -22.71 -38.68 31.94
N LYS A 361 -21.97 -38.32 30.90
CA LYS A 361 -22.51 -38.03 29.56
C LYS A 361 -22.43 -39.27 28.65
N ALA A 362 -23.12 -40.34 29.05
CA ALA A 362 -23.03 -41.65 28.38
C ALA A 362 -23.43 -41.62 26.89
N GLY A 363 -24.43 -40.82 26.51
CA GLY A 363 -24.88 -40.71 25.12
C GLY A 363 -23.83 -40.09 24.20
N GLU A 364 -23.23 -38.97 24.62
CA GLU A 364 -22.13 -38.32 23.88
C GLU A 364 -20.91 -39.24 23.82
N ALA A 365 -20.57 -39.91 24.93
CA ALA A 365 -19.44 -40.83 24.98
C ALA A 365 -19.57 -41.99 23.97
N MET A 366 -20.77 -42.57 23.83
CA MET A 366 -21.05 -43.63 22.84
C MET A 366 -20.94 -43.10 21.40
N SER A 367 -21.40 -41.88 21.14
CA SER A 367 -21.27 -41.24 19.82
C SER A 367 -19.80 -41.04 19.44
N VAL A 368 -19.00 -40.48 20.36
CA VAL A 368 -17.55 -40.26 20.15
C VAL A 368 -16.82 -41.59 19.97
N LYS A 369 -17.21 -42.64 20.70
CA LYS A 369 -16.64 -43.99 20.53
C LYS A 369 -16.97 -44.58 19.16
N GLY A 370 -18.21 -44.49 18.70
CA GLY A 370 -18.57 -44.94 17.34
C GLY A 370 -17.86 -44.13 16.24
N HIS A 371 -17.52 -42.87 16.50
CA HIS A 371 -16.67 -42.09 15.62
C HIS A 371 -15.21 -42.58 15.63
N ALA A 372 -14.66 -42.92 16.81
CA ALA A 372 -13.33 -43.52 16.94
C ALA A 372 -13.21 -44.83 16.13
N GLU A 373 -14.23 -45.70 16.20
CA GLU A 373 -14.29 -46.95 15.44
C GLU A 373 -14.23 -46.71 13.91
N ARG A 374 -14.91 -45.67 13.40
CA ARG A 374 -14.82 -45.29 11.98
C ARG A 374 -13.41 -44.81 11.59
N VAL A 375 -12.78 -43.99 12.43
CA VAL A 375 -11.40 -43.51 12.20
C VAL A 375 -10.40 -44.68 12.22
N GLU A 376 -10.64 -45.70 13.05
CA GLU A 376 -9.83 -46.92 13.10
C GLU A 376 -9.95 -47.74 11.80
N GLU A 377 -11.16 -47.85 11.24
CA GLU A 377 -11.38 -48.47 9.92
C GLU A 377 -10.67 -47.69 8.80
N GLU A 378 -10.76 -46.36 8.80
CA GLU A 378 -10.06 -45.49 7.85
C GLU A 378 -8.54 -45.66 7.94
N LEU A 379 -7.98 -45.70 9.15
CA LEU A 379 -6.57 -45.96 9.38
C LEU A 379 -6.15 -47.34 8.87
N ALA A 380 -6.94 -48.38 9.14
CA ALA A 380 -6.66 -49.73 8.67
C ALA A 380 -6.71 -49.82 7.14
N GLN A 381 -7.59 -49.07 6.49
CA GLN A 381 -7.67 -48.99 5.03
C GLN A 381 -6.46 -48.27 4.45
N LEU A 382 -6.09 -47.12 5.00
CA LEU A 382 -4.96 -46.32 4.51
C LEU A 382 -3.63 -47.09 4.66
N LEU A 383 -3.44 -47.82 5.76
CA LEU A 383 -2.27 -48.70 5.94
C LEU A 383 -2.25 -49.90 4.98
N LYS A 384 -3.41 -50.42 4.57
CA LYS A 384 -3.48 -51.48 3.53
C LYS A 384 -3.10 -50.91 2.16
N ASP A 385 -3.51 -49.69 1.87
CA ASP A 385 -3.22 -49.04 0.60
C ASP A 385 -1.74 -48.64 0.50
N GLU A 386 -1.13 -48.13 1.58
CA GLU A 386 0.33 -47.94 1.66
C GLU A 386 1.10 -49.24 1.39
N LYS A 387 0.71 -50.36 2.02
CA LYS A 387 1.34 -51.66 1.77
C LYS A 387 1.17 -52.15 0.33
N LYS A 388 0.02 -51.90 -0.29
CA LYS A 388 -0.21 -52.26 -1.70
C LYS A 388 0.63 -51.41 -2.64
N ASP A 389 0.88 -50.15 -2.29
CA ASP A 389 1.72 -49.27 -3.09
C ASP A 389 3.21 -49.60 -2.90
N GLU A 390 3.63 -50.00 -1.69
CA GLU A 390 4.95 -50.61 -1.45
C GLU A 390 5.13 -51.93 -2.23
N GLU A 391 4.09 -52.76 -2.35
CA GLU A 391 4.11 -54.00 -3.16
C GLU A 391 4.08 -53.73 -4.68
N LYS A 392 3.60 -52.56 -5.12
CA LYS A 392 3.57 -52.13 -6.52
C LYS A 392 4.80 -51.31 -6.93
N GLU A 393 5.60 -50.83 -5.99
CA GLU A 393 6.93 -50.33 -6.32
C GLU A 393 7.74 -51.47 -6.96
N ALA A 394 8.25 -51.20 -8.17
CA ALA A 394 8.79 -52.18 -9.09
C ALA A 394 9.75 -53.18 -8.42
N PRO A 395 9.78 -54.45 -8.88
CA PRO A 395 10.71 -55.44 -8.36
C PRO A 395 12.12 -54.85 -8.33
N LYS A 396 12.85 -55.09 -7.22
CA LYS A 396 14.30 -54.80 -7.12
C LYS A 396 14.93 -55.05 -8.48
N PRO A 397 15.67 -54.08 -9.05
CA PRO A 397 15.98 -54.07 -10.46
C PRO A 397 16.50 -55.44 -10.88
N ALA A 398 15.73 -56.12 -11.73
CA ALA A 398 16.23 -57.26 -12.47
C ALA A 398 17.57 -56.84 -13.09
N ALA A 399 18.55 -57.75 -13.09
CA ALA A 399 19.86 -57.51 -13.67
C ALA A 399 19.69 -56.73 -14.98
N TRP A 400 20.25 -55.53 -15.01
CA TRP A 400 20.04 -54.56 -16.08
C TRP A 400 20.25 -55.21 -17.45
N SER A 401 19.27 -55.05 -18.34
CA SER A 401 19.33 -55.55 -19.71
C SER A 401 19.73 -54.43 -20.67
N ALA A 402 20.50 -54.76 -21.71
CA ALA A 402 21.09 -53.79 -22.64
C ALA A 402 20.06 -52.88 -23.38
N GLY A 403 18.77 -53.21 -23.33
CA GLY A 403 17.67 -52.40 -23.90
C GLY A 403 16.99 -51.42 -22.93
N SER A 404 17.34 -51.45 -21.64
CA SER A 404 16.79 -50.56 -20.61
C SER A 404 17.79 -49.47 -20.22
N PRO A 405 17.33 -48.28 -19.77
CA PRO A 405 18.22 -47.19 -19.40
C PRO A 405 19.20 -47.63 -18.30
N PRO A 406 20.52 -47.38 -18.45
CA PRO A 406 21.52 -47.76 -17.44
C PRO A 406 21.50 -46.86 -16.20
N VAL A 407 20.65 -45.83 -16.20
CA VAL A 407 20.56 -44.81 -15.15
C VAL A 407 19.13 -44.55 -14.72
N ALA A 408 18.95 -44.25 -13.44
CA ALA A 408 17.71 -43.74 -12.87
C ALA A 408 17.86 -42.25 -12.53
N VAL A 409 16.82 -41.46 -12.76
CA VAL A 409 16.76 -40.05 -12.33
C VAL A 409 16.25 -39.99 -10.89
N MET A 410 17.12 -39.63 -9.96
CA MET A 410 16.84 -39.59 -8.52
C MET A 410 16.06 -38.33 -8.13
N ALA A 411 16.51 -37.17 -8.63
CA ALA A 411 15.91 -35.88 -8.35
C ALA A 411 16.17 -34.93 -9.53
N SER A 412 15.32 -33.91 -9.66
CA SER A 412 15.54 -32.79 -10.57
C SER A 412 14.96 -31.54 -9.95
N HIS A 413 15.70 -30.44 -10.04
CA HIS A 413 15.23 -29.12 -9.68
C HIS A 413 15.36 -28.23 -10.90
N ASN A 414 14.23 -27.71 -11.40
CA ASN A 414 14.19 -26.85 -12.58
C ASN A 414 13.48 -25.56 -12.21
N TRP A 415 14.11 -24.43 -12.51
CA TRP A 415 13.62 -23.12 -12.14
C TRP A 415 13.74 -22.10 -13.28
N LEU A 416 12.94 -21.04 -13.17
CA LEU A 416 13.10 -19.81 -13.94
C LEU A 416 13.26 -18.67 -12.94
N SER A 417 14.47 -18.12 -12.84
CA SER A 417 14.79 -17.02 -11.92
C SER A 417 14.06 -15.73 -12.31
N ALA A 418 13.71 -14.91 -11.33
CA ALA A 418 13.11 -13.59 -11.57
C ALA A 418 14.03 -12.73 -12.46
N GLY A 419 13.50 -12.22 -13.57
CA GLY A 419 14.25 -11.46 -14.58
C GLY A 419 15.06 -12.30 -15.57
N SER A 420 15.10 -13.63 -15.43
CA SER A 420 15.71 -14.53 -16.43
C SER A 420 14.70 -14.93 -17.50
N LEU A 421 15.20 -15.07 -18.73
CA LEU A 421 14.43 -15.48 -19.90
C LEU A 421 14.63 -16.95 -20.28
N THR A 422 15.59 -17.63 -19.63
CA THR A 422 15.98 -19.01 -19.92
C THR A 422 15.85 -19.86 -18.66
N PRO A 423 14.99 -20.89 -18.67
CA PRO A 423 14.92 -21.86 -17.59
C PRO A 423 16.24 -22.60 -17.41
N GLU A 424 16.57 -22.89 -16.16
CA GLU A 424 17.73 -23.66 -15.75
C GLU A 424 17.29 -24.88 -14.95
N GLY A 425 18.15 -25.89 -14.91
CA GLY A 425 17.87 -27.07 -14.12
C GLY A 425 19.10 -27.88 -13.78
N GLU A 426 18.96 -28.64 -12.71
CA GLU A 426 19.87 -29.71 -12.33
C GLU A 426 19.12 -31.04 -12.26
N ILE A 427 19.77 -32.11 -12.71
CA ILE A 427 19.30 -33.49 -12.55
C ILE A 427 20.34 -34.31 -11.83
N LYS A 428 19.90 -35.08 -10.85
CA LYS A 428 20.72 -36.07 -10.14
C LYS A 428 20.38 -37.46 -10.65
N ILE A 429 21.36 -38.16 -11.18
CA ILE A 429 21.22 -39.49 -11.75
C ILE A 429 22.07 -40.52 -11.02
N LYS A 430 21.63 -41.78 -11.02
CA LYS A 430 22.33 -42.91 -10.40
C LYS A 430 22.52 -44.04 -11.41
N ASN A 431 23.72 -44.63 -11.46
CA ASN A 431 23.96 -45.83 -12.26
C ASN A 431 23.28 -47.04 -11.60
N ILE A 432 22.28 -47.60 -12.29
CA ILE A 432 21.53 -48.78 -11.85
C ILE A 432 21.86 -50.03 -12.66
N SER A 433 22.80 -49.93 -13.61
CA SER A 433 23.15 -51.02 -14.52
C SER A 433 23.93 -52.18 -13.88
N GLY A 434 24.45 -52.00 -12.67
CA GLY A 434 25.29 -52.98 -11.99
C GLY A 434 26.70 -53.14 -12.60
N GLN A 435 27.01 -52.45 -13.70
CA GLN A 435 28.33 -52.41 -14.34
C GLN A 435 28.80 -50.97 -14.55
N ALA A 436 30.08 -50.78 -14.85
CA ALA A 436 30.61 -49.46 -15.18
C ALA A 436 30.20 -49.04 -16.60
N VAL A 437 29.59 -47.87 -16.74
CA VAL A 437 29.14 -47.34 -18.04
C VAL A 437 30.23 -46.44 -18.63
N THR A 438 30.71 -46.77 -19.83
CA THR A 438 31.82 -46.07 -20.49
C THR A 438 31.35 -44.97 -21.45
N GLU A 439 30.10 -45.03 -21.92
CA GLU A 439 29.52 -44.03 -22.80
C GLU A 439 28.03 -43.86 -22.51
N LEU A 440 27.62 -42.63 -22.19
CA LEU A 440 26.24 -42.31 -21.88
C LEU A 440 25.98 -40.83 -22.13
N SER A 441 24.96 -40.54 -22.95
CA SER A 441 24.40 -39.21 -23.09
C SER A 441 22.90 -39.27 -22.85
N LEU A 442 22.39 -38.26 -22.15
CA LEU A 442 20.96 -38.00 -22.03
C LEU A 442 20.60 -36.79 -22.89
N THR A 443 19.30 -36.54 -23.06
CA THR A 443 18.81 -35.34 -23.73
C THR A 443 17.72 -34.71 -22.88
N ALA A 444 17.89 -33.45 -22.49
CA ALA A 444 16.85 -32.65 -21.88
C ALA A 444 16.07 -31.93 -22.97
N VAL A 445 14.76 -32.17 -23.07
CA VAL A 445 13.86 -31.49 -24.01
C VAL A 445 12.98 -30.55 -23.21
N PHE A 446 13.01 -29.27 -23.55
CA PHE A 446 12.13 -28.27 -22.96
C PHE A 446 10.81 -28.29 -23.74
N PHE A 447 9.70 -28.47 -23.04
CA PHE A 447 8.38 -28.56 -23.64
C PHE A 447 7.47 -27.48 -23.08
N ASP A 448 6.82 -26.74 -23.98
CA ASP A 448 5.86 -25.72 -23.66
C ASP A 448 4.46 -26.32 -23.71
N HIS A 449 3.87 -26.57 -22.55
CA HIS A 449 2.52 -27.12 -22.41
C HIS A 449 1.44 -26.16 -22.88
N THR A 450 1.70 -24.85 -22.80
CA THR A 450 0.77 -23.82 -23.27
C THR A 450 0.66 -23.81 -24.79
N ARG A 451 1.78 -24.00 -25.49
CA ARG A 451 1.83 -24.05 -26.97
C ARG A 451 1.81 -25.46 -27.55
N ARG A 452 1.90 -26.49 -26.71
CA ARG A 452 2.02 -27.91 -27.07
C ARG A 452 3.16 -28.19 -28.08
N GLN A 453 4.29 -27.51 -27.91
CA GLN A 453 5.45 -27.66 -28.79
C GLN A 453 6.75 -27.75 -28.00
N SER A 454 7.77 -28.41 -28.56
CA SER A 454 9.12 -28.37 -28.01
C SER A 454 9.71 -26.97 -28.17
N ASN A 455 10.32 -26.47 -27.10
CA ASN A 455 11.00 -25.19 -27.03
C ASN A 455 12.53 -25.36 -26.94
N GLY A 456 13.08 -26.38 -27.62
CA GLY A 456 14.51 -26.67 -27.67
C GLY A 456 14.92 -27.90 -26.88
N SER A 457 16.14 -28.37 -27.12
CA SER A 457 16.71 -29.52 -26.43
C SER A 457 18.22 -29.37 -26.22
N VAL A 458 18.75 -30.02 -25.19
CA VAL A 458 20.16 -29.98 -24.80
C VAL A 458 20.66 -31.40 -24.59
N ALA A 459 21.79 -31.74 -25.19
CA ALA A 459 22.48 -32.99 -24.93
C ALA A 459 23.23 -32.88 -23.59
N LEU A 460 23.02 -33.87 -22.72
CA LEU A 460 23.66 -33.99 -21.41
C LEU A 460 24.66 -35.14 -21.45
N PRO A 461 25.94 -34.87 -21.79
CA PRO A 461 26.96 -35.90 -21.80
C PRO A 461 27.23 -36.35 -20.37
N VAL A 462 26.87 -37.60 -20.06
CA VAL A 462 27.11 -38.17 -18.73
C VAL A 462 28.50 -38.76 -18.67
N VAL A 463 28.88 -39.61 -19.61
CA VAL A 463 30.21 -40.22 -19.75
C VAL A 463 30.59 -40.23 -21.21
N THR A 464 31.81 -39.83 -21.49
CA THR A 464 32.45 -39.93 -22.82
C THR A 464 33.64 -40.89 -22.74
N LEU A 465 34.09 -41.38 -23.89
CA LEU A 465 35.24 -42.31 -24.01
C LEU A 465 36.52 -41.82 -23.34
N ASN A 466 36.67 -40.50 -23.16
CA ASN A 466 37.85 -39.87 -22.55
C ASN A 466 37.69 -39.57 -21.05
N SER A 467 36.57 -39.98 -20.45
CA SER A 467 36.25 -39.71 -19.04
C SER A 467 36.19 -41.00 -18.23
N ASN A 468 36.40 -40.91 -16.92
CA ASN A 468 36.31 -42.06 -16.03
C ASN A 468 34.93 -42.74 -16.15
N PRO A 469 34.87 -44.08 -16.29
CA PRO A 469 33.62 -44.81 -16.39
C PRO A 469 32.68 -44.50 -15.22
N PHE A 470 31.38 -44.40 -15.48
CA PHE A 470 30.40 -44.18 -14.43
C PHE A 470 30.18 -45.47 -13.67
N ALA A 471 30.79 -45.55 -12.48
CA ALA A 471 30.80 -46.73 -11.64
C ALA A 471 29.38 -47.20 -11.24
N PRO A 472 29.17 -48.51 -11.02
CA PRO A 472 27.87 -49.04 -10.60
C PRO A 472 27.46 -48.45 -9.25
N GLY A 473 26.21 -48.02 -9.13
CA GLY A 473 25.67 -47.39 -7.92
C GLY A 473 26.12 -45.95 -7.67
N ALA A 474 27.06 -45.42 -8.45
CA ALA A 474 27.52 -44.05 -8.31
C ALA A 474 26.44 -43.05 -8.74
N GLU A 475 26.49 -41.86 -8.14
CA GLU A 475 25.58 -40.75 -8.42
C GLU A 475 26.34 -39.61 -9.12
N ARG A 476 25.64 -38.87 -9.99
CA ARG A 476 26.19 -37.71 -10.69
C ARG A 476 25.11 -36.66 -10.86
N THR A 477 25.47 -35.40 -10.67
CA THR A 477 24.60 -34.24 -10.95
C THR A 477 25.00 -33.60 -12.27
N LEU A 478 24.02 -33.25 -13.09
CA LEU A 478 24.20 -32.61 -14.38
C LEU A 478 23.38 -31.31 -14.40
N TYR A 479 23.98 -30.25 -14.92
CA TYR A 479 23.37 -28.93 -15.05
C TYR A 479 23.05 -28.64 -16.51
N PHE A 480 21.95 -27.93 -16.74
CA PHE A 480 21.52 -27.56 -18.08
C PHE A 480 20.67 -26.29 -18.09
N SER A 481 20.66 -25.61 -19.23
CA SER A 481 19.88 -24.40 -19.46
C SER A 481 19.14 -24.48 -20.78
N CYS A 482 17.98 -23.83 -20.85
CA CYS A 482 17.18 -23.81 -22.07
C CYS A 482 17.88 -22.96 -23.15
N PRO A 483 18.09 -23.49 -24.37
CA PRO A 483 18.76 -22.74 -25.43
C PRO A 483 17.88 -21.63 -26.01
N ASN A 484 16.56 -21.69 -25.78
CA ASN A 484 15.59 -20.72 -26.29
C ASN A 484 14.96 -19.92 -25.15
N ILE A 485 14.60 -18.67 -25.46
CA ILE A 485 13.88 -17.77 -24.55
C ILE A 485 12.44 -18.23 -24.37
N VAL A 486 11.92 -18.10 -23.15
CA VAL A 486 10.55 -18.45 -22.80
C VAL A 486 9.79 -17.21 -22.31
N LYS A 487 8.50 -17.12 -22.65
CA LYS A 487 7.62 -16.06 -22.16
C LYS A 487 7.13 -16.35 -20.75
N GLU A 488 7.01 -15.31 -19.94
CA GLU A 488 6.62 -15.35 -18.53
C GLU A 488 5.25 -16.03 -18.27
N GLY A 489 4.35 -16.07 -19.27
CA GLY A 489 3.06 -16.75 -19.16
C GLY A 489 3.07 -18.27 -19.44
N ASN A 490 4.15 -18.83 -20.00
CA ASN A 490 4.12 -20.22 -20.51
C ASN A 490 4.36 -21.26 -19.40
N GLN A 491 3.63 -22.38 -19.43
CA GLN A 491 3.87 -23.52 -18.55
C GLN A 491 4.89 -24.47 -19.17
N LEU A 492 6.05 -24.61 -18.53
CA LEU A 492 7.16 -25.40 -19.05
C LEU A 492 7.38 -26.69 -18.27
N GLY A 493 7.71 -27.74 -19.02
CA GLY A 493 8.26 -29.00 -18.49
C GLY A 493 9.63 -29.29 -19.11
N VAL A 494 10.47 -29.99 -18.37
CA VAL A 494 11.72 -30.58 -18.85
C VAL A 494 11.55 -32.09 -18.90
N MET A 495 11.65 -32.66 -20.10
CA MET A 495 11.60 -34.10 -20.34
C MET A 495 13.01 -34.65 -20.55
N ILE A 496 13.41 -35.64 -19.77
CA ILE A 496 14.72 -36.30 -19.91
C ILE A 496 14.59 -37.57 -20.73
N PHE A 497 15.36 -37.70 -21.79
CA PHE A 497 15.39 -38.84 -22.70
C PHE A 497 16.73 -39.58 -22.68
N TRP A 498 16.67 -40.89 -22.92
CA TRP A 498 17.81 -41.74 -23.25
C TRP A 498 17.50 -42.54 -24.51
N LYS A 499 18.28 -42.36 -25.59
CA LYS A 499 18.07 -43.02 -26.89
C LYS A 499 16.60 -42.98 -27.36
N GLY A 500 15.93 -41.85 -27.20
CA GLY A 500 14.53 -41.65 -27.58
C GLY A 500 13.48 -42.20 -26.59
N LYS A 501 13.89 -42.91 -25.53
CA LYS A 501 13.00 -43.34 -24.45
C LYS A 501 12.90 -42.26 -23.38
N LEU A 502 11.68 -41.82 -23.08
CA LEU A 502 11.40 -40.88 -21.99
C LEU A 502 11.73 -41.55 -20.65
N LEU A 503 12.57 -40.90 -19.84
CA LEU A 503 12.87 -41.32 -18.48
C LEU A 503 11.88 -40.74 -17.49
N ARG A 504 11.77 -39.40 -17.48
CA ARG A 504 10.88 -38.66 -16.57
C ARG A 504 10.68 -37.23 -17.08
N GLU A 505 9.53 -36.66 -16.74
CA GLU A 505 9.21 -35.26 -16.96
C GLU A 505 9.15 -34.52 -15.62
N PHE A 506 9.63 -33.28 -15.60
CA PHE A 506 9.65 -32.43 -14.42
C PHE A 506 9.12 -31.02 -14.75
N PRO A 507 8.29 -30.41 -13.88
CA PRO A 507 7.84 -29.04 -14.08
C PRO A 507 8.98 -28.04 -13.85
N VAL A 508 8.89 -26.87 -14.49
CA VAL A 508 9.76 -25.72 -14.20
C VAL A 508 9.05 -24.78 -13.23
N VAL A 509 9.66 -24.51 -12.08
CA VAL A 509 9.12 -23.61 -11.06
C VAL A 509 9.55 -22.17 -11.37
N LYS A 510 8.59 -21.25 -11.47
CA LYS A 510 8.89 -19.82 -11.65
C LYS A 510 9.10 -19.16 -10.29
N GLN A 511 10.25 -18.53 -10.10
CA GLN A 511 10.51 -17.71 -8.92
C GLN A 511 9.93 -16.33 -9.19
N ARG A 512 8.99 -15.90 -8.33
CA ARG A 512 8.34 -14.59 -8.41
C ARG A 512 9.17 -13.52 -7.74
#